data_AF-A0AAW6U187-F1
#
_entry.id   AF-A0AAW6U187-F1
#
_cell.length_a   1.000
_cell.length_b   1.000
_cell.length_c   1.000
_cell.angle_alpha   90.00
_cell.angle_beta   90.00
_cell.angle_gamma   90.00
#
_symmetry.space_group_name_H-M   'P 1'
#
loop_
_entity.id
_entity.type
_entity.pdbx_description
1 polymer ?
#
loop_
_entity_poly.entity_id
_entity_poly.type
_entity_poly.pdbx_seq_one_letter_code
_entity_poly.pdbx_strand_id
1 'polypeptide(L)'
;MRETDRRSMLRLGLVFVLTACLSATSLADDANRIQPYPKNPYFWQYKGRPVLLLGGSDDDNLFQWERDKLAAQLDTLVACGGNYVRNTMSDRDEGNLYAFARVGDRYDLGRWNEEYWRRFESFLRLAAERDVIVQIELWDMWDLTRDNWARHPFNPLNNVNDTAAESGLLTEVPFAPAEGPTKHNFFHTVPELENNQRVLRHQEAFIDRVLAISLPFPNVLYCINNESGEPPEWSRHWAKRIHQRAKEHGATAQVTDMRRREDITHATHRTVYDDTEVYTFADVSQNTGNQIRDRRLQYRRLLEVRKYLADAPRPVNNVKIYNDNFGGAPKFLRNVFAGLASTRFHRPVPWNGGSRGLALSDEAQRILRRVRTFTNSLDWFALEPRPDLLSHDEGVYLMAQPGRQYALGFDGSGSVELDARALPGPAQLRWMKMGDGEWIDGGRVEPGRVSLKTPEDGLWMALIQVR
;
A
#
# COMPACT_ATOMS: atom_id res chain seq x y z
N MET A 1 -58.23 -25.32 46.85
CA MET A 1 -57.46 -24.78 47.99
C MET A 1 -56.02 -24.61 47.51
N ARG A 2 -55.57 -23.34 47.36
CA ARG A 2 -54.19 -22.85 47.05
C ARG A 2 -53.71 -23.17 45.62
N GLU A 3 -53.56 -22.25 44.67
CA GLU A 3 -53.13 -20.84 44.67
C GLU A 3 -51.68 -20.64 45.16
N THR A 4 -50.71 -21.06 44.34
CA THR A 4 -49.32 -20.54 44.26
C THR A 4 -48.55 -21.30 43.19
N ASP A 5 -48.38 -20.70 42.02
CA ASP A 5 -47.12 -20.70 41.22
C ASP A 5 -47.39 -20.22 39.80
N ARG A 6 -47.48 -18.89 39.68
CA ARG A 6 -47.60 -18.20 38.39
C ARG A 6 -46.69 -16.99 38.36
N ARG A 7 -45.38 -17.20 38.57
CA ARG A 7 -44.34 -16.16 38.47
C ARG A 7 -42.95 -16.79 38.32
N SER A 8 -42.64 -17.40 37.17
CA SER A 8 -41.25 -17.78 36.79
C SER A 8 -41.04 -18.10 35.29
N MET A 9 -41.77 -17.47 34.36
CA MET A 9 -41.52 -17.69 32.91
C MET A 9 -41.61 -16.42 32.06
N LEU A 10 -40.99 -15.32 32.51
CA LEU A 10 -40.92 -14.09 31.70
C LEU A 10 -39.63 -13.29 31.94
N ARG A 11 -38.47 -13.96 31.92
CA ARG A 11 -37.14 -13.29 31.84
C ARG A 11 -36.11 -14.12 31.06
N LEU A 12 -36.53 -14.85 30.02
CA LEU A 12 -35.60 -15.58 29.14
C LEU A 12 -35.99 -15.35 27.66
N GLY A 13 -36.11 -14.09 27.26
CA GLY A 13 -36.50 -13.72 25.90
C GLY A 13 -35.90 -12.41 25.38
N LEU A 14 -34.92 -11.83 26.09
CA LEU A 14 -34.34 -10.53 25.75
C LEU A 14 -32.80 -10.53 25.73
N VAL A 15 -32.19 -11.68 25.42
CA VAL A 15 -30.72 -11.79 25.22
C VAL A 15 -30.35 -12.34 23.83
N PHE A 16 -31.29 -12.88 23.06
CA PHE A 16 -31.00 -13.47 21.73
C PHE A 16 -31.14 -12.49 20.54
N VAL A 17 -31.75 -11.32 20.72
CA VAL A 17 -31.96 -10.35 19.62
C VAL A 17 -30.77 -9.38 19.47
N LEU A 18 -30.02 -9.10 20.55
CA LEU A 18 -28.85 -8.22 20.51
C LEU A 18 -27.63 -8.87 19.83
N THR A 19 -27.42 -10.18 20.01
CA THR A 19 -26.30 -10.91 19.39
C THR A 19 -26.50 -11.08 17.88
N ALA A 20 -27.73 -11.32 17.41
CA ALA A 20 -28.01 -11.44 15.98
C ALA A 20 -27.85 -10.11 15.21
N CYS A 21 -28.19 -8.98 15.83
CA CYS A 21 -27.96 -7.66 15.24
C CYS A 21 -26.47 -7.32 15.15
N LEU A 22 -25.67 -7.61 16.21
CA LEU A 22 -24.21 -7.39 16.21
C LEU A 22 -23.48 -8.25 15.15
N SER A 23 -23.88 -9.50 14.98
CA SER A 23 -23.30 -10.40 13.96
C SER A 23 -23.69 -10.03 12.52
N ALA A 24 -24.90 -9.51 12.30
CA ALA A 24 -25.32 -9.03 10.98
C ALA A 24 -24.62 -7.72 10.58
N THR A 25 -24.38 -6.81 11.54
CA THR A 25 -23.60 -5.58 11.30
C THR A 25 -22.13 -5.86 11.04
N SER A 26 -21.50 -6.79 11.76
CA SER A 26 -20.08 -7.14 11.55
C SER A 26 -19.83 -7.78 10.18
N LEU A 27 -20.75 -8.62 9.69
CA LEU A 27 -20.66 -9.23 8.36
C LEU A 27 -20.88 -8.21 7.23
N ALA A 28 -21.78 -7.23 7.42
CA ALA A 28 -22.01 -6.16 6.46
C ALA A 28 -20.83 -5.16 6.39
N ASP A 29 -20.17 -4.89 7.52
CA ASP A 29 -18.98 -4.04 7.58
C ASP A 29 -17.76 -4.72 6.95
N ASP A 30 -17.57 -6.03 7.11
CA ASP A 30 -16.48 -6.76 6.44
C ASP A 30 -16.70 -6.86 4.92
N ALA A 31 -17.95 -6.94 4.45
CA ALA A 31 -18.26 -6.87 3.02
C ALA A 31 -17.85 -5.52 2.39
N ASN A 32 -17.86 -4.45 3.18
CA ASN A 32 -17.41 -3.12 2.75
C ASN A 32 -15.88 -2.92 2.85
N ARG A 33 -15.17 -3.81 3.54
CA ARG A 33 -13.73 -3.74 3.75
C ARG A 33 -12.94 -3.90 2.45
N ILE A 34 -11.78 -3.25 2.42
CA ILE A 34 -10.78 -3.42 1.37
C ILE A 34 -10.33 -4.89 1.34
N GLN A 35 -10.46 -5.53 0.17
CA GLN A 35 -10.12 -6.95 -0.02
C GLN A 35 -9.84 -7.22 -1.51
N PRO A 36 -9.16 -8.32 -1.87
CA PRO A 36 -8.95 -8.67 -3.27
C PRO A 36 -10.27 -8.75 -4.04
N TYR A 37 -10.29 -8.21 -5.26
CA TYR A 37 -11.48 -8.20 -6.10
C TYR A 37 -11.73 -9.60 -6.72
N PRO A 38 -12.88 -10.26 -6.44
CA PRO A 38 -13.05 -11.66 -6.83
C PRO A 38 -12.99 -11.95 -8.33
N LYS A 39 -13.39 -11.01 -9.20
CA LYS A 39 -13.37 -11.25 -10.66
C LYS A 39 -12.00 -11.04 -11.29
N ASN A 40 -11.12 -10.29 -10.63
CA ASN A 40 -9.73 -10.11 -11.01
C ASN A 40 -8.92 -9.85 -9.74
N PRO A 41 -8.40 -10.92 -9.09
CA PRO A 41 -7.77 -10.80 -7.76
C PRO A 41 -6.51 -9.95 -7.74
N TYR A 42 -5.95 -9.58 -8.90
CA TYR A 42 -4.85 -8.63 -8.97
C TYR A 42 -5.24 -7.19 -8.62
N PHE A 43 -6.52 -6.88 -8.49
CA PHE A 43 -7.00 -5.57 -8.06
C PHE A 43 -7.72 -5.67 -6.72
N TRP A 44 -7.91 -4.52 -6.08
CA TRP A 44 -8.68 -4.41 -4.86
C TRP A 44 -10.17 -4.20 -5.16
N GLN A 45 -11.02 -4.53 -4.21
CA GLN A 45 -12.37 -3.99 -4.08
C GLN A 45 -12.54 -3.29 -2.73
N TYR A 46 -13.36 -2.25 -2.70
CA TYR A 46 -13.75 -1.53 -1.49
C TYR A 46 -15.22 -1.12 -1.61
N LYS A 47 -16.01 -1.32 -0.55
CA LYS A 47 -17.48 -1.14 -0.58
C LYS A 47 -18.15 -1.84 -1.77
N GLY A 48 -17.75 -3.10 -2.00
CA GLY A 48 -18.26 -3.97 -3.08
C GLY A 48 -17.90 -3.55 -4.51
N ARG A 49 -17.04 -2.55 -4.71
CA ARG A 49 -16.65 -2.05 -6.04
C ARG A 49 -15.16 -2.25 -6.29
N PRO A 50 -14.74 -2.72 -7.49
CA PRO A 50 -13.34 -2.79 -7.82
C PRO A 50 -12.72 -1.38 -7.81
N VAL A 51 -11.48 -1.29 -7.34
CA VAL A 51 -10.78 -0.02 -7.14
C VAL A 51 -9.30 -0.13 -7.49
N LEU A 52 -8.82 0.83 -8.27
CA LEU A 52 -7.40 1.08 -8.51
C LEU A 52 -6.94 2.14 -7.51
N LEU A 53 -5.94 1.81 -6.70
CA LEU A 53 -5.42 2.67 -5.64
C LEU A 53 -4.36 3.63 -6.20
N LEU A 54 -4.70 4.91 -6.33
CA LEU A 54 -3.81 5.93 -6.88
C LEU A 54 -3.53 6.98 -5.81
N GLY A 55 -2.28 7.40 -5.65
CA GLY A 55 -2.00 8.43 -4.65
C GLY A 55 -0.66 9.12 -4.66
N GLY A 56 -0.49 9.93 -3.62
CA GLY A 56 0.69 10.73 -3.30
C GLY A 56 0.46 11.37 -1.94
N SER A 57 1.53 11.57 -1.17
CA SER A 57 1.44 12.37 0.05
C SER A 57 2.74 13.09 0.33
N ASP A 58 2.60 14.22 1.00
CA ASP A 58 3.69 15.14 1.34
C ASP A 58 4.52 14.67 2.53
N ASP A 59 4.06 13.61 3.19
CA ASP A 59 4.80 12.89 4.20
C ASP A 59 4.57 11.38 4.12
N ASP A 60 5.31 10.62 4.91
CA ASP A 60 5.07 9.20 5.09
C ASP A 60 4.42 8.80 6.41
N ASN A 61 4.27 9.72 7.35
CA ASN A 61 3.58 9.52 8.62
C ASN A 61 2.55 10.63 8.86
N LEU A 62 1.65 10.83 7.89
CA LEU A 62 0.59 11.84 7.91
C LEU A 62 -0.21 11.88 9.22
N PHE A 63 -0.31 10.76 9.93
CA PHE A 63 -0.95 10.70 11.24
C PHE A 63 -0.32 11.61 12.29
N GLN A 64 0.93 12.05 12.14
CA GLN A 64 1.58 12.99 13.07
C GLN A 64 1.12 14.43 12.84
N TRP A 65 0.47 14.73 11.71
CA TRP A 65 0.10 16.10 11.36
C TRP A 65 -1.12 16.60 12.16
N GLU A 66 -1.18 17.92 12.34
CA GLU A 66 -2.37 18.58 12.87
C GLU A 66 -3.58 18.36 11.95
N ARG A 67 -4.76 18.27 12.58
CA ARG A 67 -6.00 17.81 11.94
C ARG A 67 -6.35 18.59 10.66
N ASP A 68 -6.23 19.91 10.67
CA ASP A 68 -6.67 20.74 9.53
C ASP A 68 -5.70 20.64 8.34
N LYS A 69 -4.39 20.59 8.61
CA LYS A 69 -3.37 20.33 7.58
C LYS A 69 -3.58 18.94 6.96
N LEU A 70 -3.88 17.95 7.80
CA LEU A 70 -4.17 16.59 7.36
C LEU A 70 -5.45 16.51 6.51
N ALA A 71 -6.53 17.17 6.93
CA ALA A 71 -7.77 17.23 6.17
C ALA A 71 -7.54 17.87 4.78
N ALA A 72 -6.83 18.99 4.71
CA ALA A 72 -6.52 19.67 3.45
C ALA A 72 -5.68 18.79 2.48
N GLN A 73 -4.71 18.03 3.01
CA GLN A 73 -3.94 17.05 2.24
C GLN A 73 -4.85 15.99 1.61
N LEU A 74 -5.77 15.42 2.40
CA LEU A 74 -6.68 14.37 1.94
C LEU A 74 -7.74 14.91 0.97
N ASP A 75 -8.26 16.11 1.20
CA ASP A 75 -9.19 16.79 0.29
C ASP A 75 -8.54 17.03 -1.08
N THR A 76 -7.28 17.48 -1.09
CA THR A 76 -6.50 17.68 -2.33
C THR A 76 -6.31 16.35 -3.07
N LEU A 77 -6.00 15.28 -2.33
CA LEU A 77 -5.82 13.95 -2.91
C LEU A 77 -7.10 13.47 -3.61
N VAL A 78 -8.25 13.56 -2.92
CA VAL A 78 -9.55 13.17 -3.49
C VAL A 78 -9.92 14.04 -4.68
N ALA A 79 -9.73 15.36 -4.59
CA ALA A 79 -10.05 16.30 -5.67
C ALA A 79 -9.26 16.04 -6.96
N CYS A 80 -8.08 15.42 -6.87
CA CYS A 80 -7.30 15.00 -8.03
C CYS A 80 -7.50 13.53 -8.45
N GLY A 81 -8.51 12.83 -7.90
CA GLY A 81 -8.84 11.45 -8.26
C GLY A 81 -7.97 10.39 -7.57
N GLY A 82 -7.15 10.81 -6.60
CA GLY A 82 -6.44 9.91 -5.70
C GLY A 82 -7.34 9.39 -4.59
N ASN A 83 -6.98 8.25 -4.04
CA ASN A 83 -7.76 7.53 -3.01
C ASN A 83 -6.88 6.63 -2.14
N TYR A 84 -5.58 6.92 -2.08
CA TYR A 84 -4.63 6.03 -1.44
C TYR A 84 -3.45 6.76 -0.80
N VAL A 85 -3.17 6.46 0.47
CA VAL A 85 -2.00 6.98 1.20
C VAL A 85 -1.25 5.84 1.88
N ARG A 86 0.07 6.03 2.00
CA ARG A 86 0.95 5.26 2.88
C ARG A 86 1.04 5.98 4.22
N ASN A 87 1.02 5.23 5.32
CA ASN A 87 1.28 5.76 6.66
C ASN A 87 2.21 4.82 7.45
N THR A 88 3.47 5.21 7.54
CA THR A 88 4.43 4.62 8.46
C THR A 88 4.11 5.05 9.87
N MET A 89 4.15 4.14 10.85
CA MET A 89 4.02 4.47 12.28
C MET A 89 5.29 5.15 12.81
N SER A 90 5.84 6.08 12.02
CA SER A 90 7.15 6.67 12.24
C SER A 90 7.10 7.87 13.19
N ASP A 91 8.17 8.03 13.96
CA ASP A 91 8.37 9.11 14.93
C ASP A 91 9.73 9.79 14.84
N ARG A 92 10.49 9.57 13.76
CA ARG A 92 11.84 10.11 13.61
C ARG A 92 11.91 11.62 13.34
N ASP A 93 10.97 12.20 12.59
CA ASP A 93 11.12 13.60 12.17
C ASP A 93 10.85 14.59 13.32
N GLU A 94 11.43 15.79 13.23
CA GLU A 94 11.31 16.81 14.27
C GLU A 94 9.83 17.19 14.52
N GLY A 95 9.46 17.33 15.80
CA GLY A 95 8.08 17.62 16.20
C GLY A 95 7.15 16.40 16.27
N ASN A 96 7.58 15.24 15.76
CA ASN A 96 6.81 14.01 15.91
C ASN A 96 6.72 13.59 17.37
N LEU A 97 5.58 12.99 17.71
CA LEU A 97 5.33 12.43 19.02
C LEU A 97 5.74 10.96 19.03
N TYR A 98 6.23 10.49 20.18
CA TYR A 98 6.37 9.07 20.45
C TYR A 98 5.10 8.51 21.07
N ALA A 99 4.86 7.20 20.87
CA ALA A 99 3.68 6.51 21.35
C ALA A 99 3.59 6.40 22.89
N PHE A 100 4.72 6.51 23.59
CA PHE A 100 4.84 6.29 25.03
C PHE A 100 4.92 7.61 25.81
N ALA A 101 4.37 7.61 27.03
CA ALA A 101 4.38 8.78 27.89
C ALA A 101 5.80 9.11 28.38
N ARG A 102 6.12 10.40 28.46
CA ARG A 102 7.36 10.87 29.10
C ARG A 102 7.23 10.85 30.62
N VAL A 103 8.31 10.45 31.29
CA VAL A 103 8.51 10.47 32.74
C VAL A 103 9.88 11.09 33.02
N GLY A 104 9.90 12.40 33.27
CA GLY A 104 11.14 13.18 33.28
C GLY A 104 11.78 13.21 31.90
N ASP A 105 13.07 12.87 31.83
CA ASP A 105 13.84 12.81 30.58
C ASP A 105 13.74 11.47 29.84
N ARG A 106 12.99 10.50 30.39
CA ARG A 106 12.80 9.15 29.83
C ARG A 106 11.34 8.87 29.50
N TYR A 107 11.06 7.69 28.97
CA TYR A 107 9.72 7.19 28.65
C TYR A 107 9.30 6.03 29.55
N ASP A 108 8.00 5.86 29.73
CA ASP A 108 7.40 4.67 30.34
C ASP A 108 6.66 3.86 29.25
N LEU A 109 7.24 2.73 28.88
CA LEU A 109 6.71 1.79 27.89
C LEU A 109 5.41 1.09 28.33
N GLY A 110 4.99 1.27 29.58
CA GLY A 110 3.70 0.83 30.11
C GLY A 110 2.60 1.90 30.05
N ARG A 111 2.91 3.13 29.63
CA ARG A 111 1.96 4.25 29.60
C ARG A 111 1.95 4.92 28.22
N TRP A 112 0.76 5.19 27.71
CA TRP A 112 0.58 5.79 26.40
C TRP A 112 0.70 7.31 26.42
N ASN A 113 1.22 7.87 25.34
CA ASN A 113 1.01 9.26 24.98
C ASN A 113 -0.35 9.38 24.27
N GLU A 114 -1.37 9.85 24.97
CA GLU A 114 -2.73 9.91 24.43
C GLU A 114 -2.86 10.80 23.19
N GLU A 115 -2.03 11.84 23.08
CA GLU A 115 -2.03 12.72 21.91
C GLU A 115 -1.59 11.98 20.65
N TYR A 116 -0.55 11.14 20.72
CA TYR A 116 -0.10 10.32 19.59
C TYR A 116 -1.23 9.45 19.04
N TRP A 117 -1.94 8.76 19.93
CA TRP A 117 -3.03 7.87 19.55
C TRP A 117 -4.28 8.62 19.09
N ARG A 118 -4.55 9.81 19.66
CA ARG A 118 -5.63 10.69 19.18
C ARG A 118 -5.37 11.15 17.75
N ARG A 119 -4.14 11.49 17.40
CA ARG A 119 -3.79 11.88 16.01
C ARG A 119 -3.91 10.69 15.06
N PHE A 120 -3.46 9.51 15.48
CA PHE A 120 -3.63 8.28 14.70
C PHE A 120 -5.10 7.94 14.41
N GLU A 121 -5.97 7.96 15.43
CA GLU A 121 -7.41 7.74 15.21
C GLU A 121 -8.03 8.83 14.34
N SER A 122 -7.65 10.10 14.56
CA SER A 122 -8.15 11.23 13.78
C SER A 122 -7.79 11.09 12.29
N PHE A 123 -6.58 10.61 12.00
CA PHE A 123 -6.15 10.32 10.63
C PHE A 123 -6.99 9.25 9.96
N LEU A 124 -7.16 8.09 10.61
CA LEU A 124 -7.94 6.99 10.03
C LEU A 124 -9.41 7.40 9.81
N ARG A 125 -9.99 8.17 10.73
CA ARG A 125 -11.34 8.72 10.61
C ARG A 125 -11.46 9.66 9.41
N LEU A 126 -10.56 10.65 9.28
CA LEU A 126 -10.57 11.58 8.16
C LEU A 126 -10.37 10.89 6.81
N ALA A 127 -9.54 9.86 6.76
CA ALA A 127 -9.34 9.04 5.56
C ALA A 127 -10.60 8.22 5.22
N ALA A 128 -11.23 7.60 6.22
CA ALA A 128 -12.44 6.80 6.03
C ALA A 128 -13.64 7.64 5.57
N GLU A 129 -13.82 8.84 6.13
CA GLU A 129 -14.84 9.81 5.70
C GLU A 129 -14.73 10.18 4.20
N ARG A 130 -13.54 10.01 3.62
CA ARG A 130 -13.18 10.36 2.24
C ARG A 130 -13.00 9.16 1.32
N ASP A 131 -13.25 7.95 1.80
CA ASP A 131 -12.98 6.70 1.07
C ASP A 131 -11.52 6.57 0.60
N VAL A 132 -10.58 7.14 1.37
CA VAL A 132 -9.14 7.01 1.14
C VAL A 132 -8.63 5.76 1.83
N ILE A 133 -8.03 4.85 1.07
CA ILE A 133 -7.37 3.66 1.62
C ILE A 133 -6.04 4.06 2.27
N VAL A 134 -5.76 3.50 3.43
CA VAL A 134 -4.52 3.71 4.20
C VAL A 134 -3.73 2.40 4.25
N GLN A 135 -2.52 2.37 3.71
CA GLN A 135 -1.57 1.29 3.97
C GLN A 135 -0.67 1.68 5.14
N ILE A 136 -0.86 1.02 6.28
CA ILE A 136 -0.08 1.23 7.50
C ILE A 136 1.20 0.40 7.45
N GLU A 137 2.34 1.04 7.63
CA GLU A 137 3.63 0.36 7.84
C GLU A 137 3.99 0.37 9.32
N LEU A 138 4.05 -0.80 9.94
CA LEU A 138 4.12 -0.92 11.40
C LEU A 138 5.50 -0.60 11.96
N TRP A 139 6.56 -1.09 11.30
CA TRP A 139 7.94 -0.90 11.73
C TRP A 139 8.75 -0.21 10.65
N ASP A 140 9.40 0.91 10.99
CA ASP A 140 10.37 1.55 10.11
C ASP A 140 11.80 1.26 10.57
N MET A 141 12.57 0.56 9.74
CA MET A 141 13.96 0.25 10.01
C MET A 141 14.82 1.52 10.19
N TRP A 142 14.42 2.62 9.55
CA TRP A 142 15.13 3.90 9.65
C TRP A 142 14.88 4.64 10.97
N ASP A 143 13.81 4.34 11.69
CA ASP A 143 13.52 4.92 13.01
C ASP A 143 14.33 4.22 14.11
N LEU A 144 14.71 2.96 13.85
CA LEU A 144 15.34 2.07 14.79
C LEU A 144 16.86 1.94 14.55
N THR A 145 17.48 2.91 13.88
CA THR A 145 18.93 2.90 13.63
C THR A 145 19.56 4.28 13.88
N ARG A 146 20.87 4.30 14.12
CA ARG A 146 21.71 5.52 14.24
C ARG A 146 21.14 6.51 15.27
N ASP A 147 21.15 7.80 14.94
CA ASP A 147 20.71 8.89 15.81
C ASP A 147 19.22 8.78 16.18
N ASN A 148 18.40 8.11 15.35
CA ASN A 148 17.00 7.86 15.67
C ASN A 148 16.90 6.83 16.80
N TRP A 149 17.65 5.72 16.72
CA TRP A 149 17.71 4.74 17.80
C TRP A 149 18.21 5.34 19.12
N ALA A 150 19.20 6.24 19.06
CA ALA A 150 19.78 6.86 20.25
C ALA A 150 18.77 7.65 21.09
N ARG A 151 17.66 8.13 20.50
CA ARG A 151 16.58 8.85 21.19
C ARG A 151 15.25 8.08 21.25
N HIS A 152 15.19 6.89 20.65
CA HIS A 152 13.96 6.11 20.55
C HIS A 152 13.54 5.55 21.94
N PRO A 153 12.24 5.54 22.30
CA PRO A 153 11.76 5.02 23.59
C PRO A 153 12.16 3.57 23.89
N PHE A 154 12.16 2.71 22.87
CA PHE A 154 12.60 1.31 23.01
C PHE A 154 14.10 1.15 23.30
N ASN A 155 14.92 2.18 23.10
CA ASN A 155 16.31 2.11 23.54
C ASN A 155 16.34 2.09 25.09
N PRO A 156 17.02 1.12 25.72
CA PRO A 156 17.03 0.99 27.18
C PRO A 156 17.66 2.18 27.92
N LEU A 157 18.38 3.07 27.23
CA LEU A 157 18.83 4.33 27.81
C LEU A 157 17.71 5.37 27.98
N ASN A 158 16.63 5.23 27.21
CA ASN A 158 15.58 6.24 27.10
C ASN A 158 14.29 5.85 27.82
N ASN A 159 14.19 4.67 28.42
CA ASN A 159 13.00 4.27 29.19
C ASN A 159 13.32 3.89 30.64
N VAL A 160 12.27 3.82 31.45
CA VAL A 160 12.36 3.47 32.88
C VAL A 160 12.05 2.00 33.15
N ASN A 161 11.68 1.24 32.12
CA ASN A 161 11.11 -0.10 32.26
C ASN A 161 12.21 -1.17 32.34
N ASP A 162 13.27 -1.04 31.55
CA ASP A 162 14.34 -2.03 31.48
C ASP A 162 15.71 -1.37 31.27
N THR A 163 16.74 -1.87 31.96
CA THR A 163 18.14 -1.52 31.67
C THR A 163 18.65 -2.23 30.41
N ALA A 164 19.82 -1.84 29.90
CA ALA A 164 20.46 -2.52 28.77
C ALA A 164 20.75 -3.99 29.07
N ALA A 165 21.16 -4.32 30.29
CA ALA A 165 21.42 -5.70 30.71
C ALA A 165 20.13 -6.53 30.81
N GLU A 166 19.05 -5.95 31.31
CA GLU A 166 17.76 -6.65 31.46
C GLU A 166 17.07 -6.86 30.12
N SER A 167 16.99 -5.82 29.29
CA SER A 167 16.38 -5.88 27.96
C SER A 167 17.22 -6.69 26.98
N GLY A 168 18.54 -6.74 27.16
CA GLY A 168 19.49 -7.31 26.20
C GLY A 168 19.63 -6.50 24.91
N LEU A 169 18.89 -5.40 24.73
CA LEU A 169 18.93 -4.59 23.51
C LEU A 169 20.24 -3.81 23.39
N LEU A 170 20.73 -3.66 22.16
CA LEU A 170 21.85 -2.78 21.87
C LEU A 170 21.49 -1.33 22.24
N THR A 171 22.36 -0.64 22.96
CA THR A 171 22.21 0.81 23.21
C THR A 171 22.60 1.66 22.01
N GLU A 172 23.41 1.10 21.10
CA GLU A 172 23.91 1.75 19.90
C GLU A 172 23.74 0.84 18.67
N VAL A 173 23.21 1.42 17.59
CA VAL A 173 22.99 0.74 16.31
C VAL A 173 23.58 1.61 15.20
N PRO A 174 24.92 1.62 15.03
CA PRO A 174 25.61 2.60 14.18
C PRO A 174 25.56 2.28 12.67
N PHE A 175 24.72 1.33 12.26
CA PHE A 175 24.56 0.91 10.88
C PHE A 175 23.16 1.25 10.35
N ALA A 176 23.03 1.42 9.03
CA ALA A 176 21.74 1.60 8.38
C ALA A 176 21.05 0.25 8.14
N PRO A 177 19.75 0.26 7.81
CA PRO A 177 19.07 -0.93 7.30
C PRO A 177 19.81 -1.53 6.10
N ALA A 178 19.90 -2.86 6.08
CA ALA A 178 20.62 -3.64 5.06
C ALA A 178 19.66 -4.56 4.29
N GLU A 179 20.10 -5.09 3.15
CA GLU A 179 19.25 -5.96 2.30
C GLU A 179 19.05 -7.37 2.89
N GLY A 180 19.87 -7.75 3.87
CA GLY A 180 19.75 -8.98 4.64
C GLY A 180 19.77 -8.70 6.14
N PRO A 181 19.64 -9.74 6.98
CA PRO A 181 19.51 -9.61 8.42
C PRO A 181 20.67 -8.83 9.03
N THR A 182 20.35 -7.95 9.97
CA THR A 182 21.36 -7.17 10.69
C THR A 182 21.64 -7.78 12.06
N LYS A 183 22.54 -7.15 12.83
CA LYS A 183 22.74 -7.49 14.25
C LYS A 183 21.79 -6.74 15.18
N HIS A 184 20.77 -6.05 14.66
CA HIS A 184 19.86 -5.28 15.49
C HIS A 184 18.83 -6.19 16.16
N ASN A 185 19.14 -6.58 17.40
CA ASN A 185 18.35 -7.53 18.17
C ASN A 185 16.94 -7.05 18.61
N PHE A 186 16.53 -5.83 18.26
CA PHE A 186 15.14 -5.41 18.37
C PHE A 186 14.21 -6.24 17.47
N PHE A 187 14.72 -6.70 16.32
CA PHE A 187 13.97 -7.51 15.35
C PHE A 187 14.08 -9.02 15.63
N HIS A 188 14.76 -9.42 16.70
CA HIS A 188 15.00 -10.83 17.02
C HIS A 188 14.20 -11.31 18.24
N THR A 189 13.33 -10.47 18.79
CA THR A 189 12.63 -10.73 20.07
C THR A 189 11.56 -11.82 19.99
N VAL A 190 11.08 -12.16 18.80
CA VAL A 190 9.96 -13.08 18.58
C VAL A 190 10.33 -14.53 18.95
N PRO A 191 9.35 -15.40 19.26
CA PRO A 191 9.60 -16.75 19.77
C PRO A 191 10.45 -17.64 18.85
N GLU A 192 10.28 -17.50 17.53
CA GLU A 192 11.03 -18.26 16.53
C GLU A 192 12.48 -17.79 16.36
N LEU A 193 12.88 -16.70 17.04
CA LEU A 193 14.24 -16.14 17.04
C LEU A 193 14.85 -16.24 18.45
N GLU A 194 15.15 -15.11 19.10
CA GLU A 194 15.79 -15.07 20.43
C GLU A 194 14.75 -15.14 21.58
N ASN A 195 13.45 -15.10 21.29
CA ASN A 195 12.36 -15.22 22.27
C ASN A 195 12.53 -14.30 23.50
N ASN A 196 12.90 -13.04 23.25
CA ASN A 196 13.05 -12.04 24.28
C ASN A 196 11.68 -11.51 24.74
N GLN A 197 11.01 -12.28 25.60
CA GLN A 197 9.66 -11.98 26.08
C GLN A 197 9.54 -10.64 26.82
N ARG A 198 10.63 -10.19 27.45
CA ARG A 198 10.66 -8.92 28.19
C ARG A 198 10.46 -7.73 27.27
N VAL A 199 11.15 -7.69 26.13
CA VAL A 199 10.98 -6.64 25.13
C VAL A 199 9.74 -6.89 24.28
N LEU A 200 9.50 -8.14 23.90
CA LEU A 200 8.39 -8.54 23.03
C LEU A 200 7.05 -8.07 23.60
N ARG A 201 6.82 -8.16 24.91
CA ARG A 201 5.56 -7.69 25.53
C ARG A 201 5.24 -6.21 25.22
N HIS A 202 6.26 -5.35 25.13
CA HIS A 202 6.09 -3.93 24.84
C HIS A 202 5.86 -3.69 23.34
N GLN A 203 6.55 -4.45 22.48
CA GLN A 203 6.31 -4.44 21.03
C GLN A 203 4.88 -4.94 20.71
N GLU A 204 4.45 -6.02 21.36
CA GLU A 204 3.09 -6.56 21.26
C GLU A 204 2.04 -5.57 21.74
N ALA A 205 2.27 -4.90 22.88
CA ALA A 205 1.35 -3.86 23.38
C ALA A 205 1.21 -2.69 22.40
N PHE A 206 2.32 -2.27 21.77
CA PHE A 206 2.30 -1.22 20.75
C PHE A 206 1.48 -1.65 19.53
N ILE A 207 1.74 -2.84 18.97
CA ILE A 207 0.99 -3.36 17.82
C ILE A 207 -0.48 -3.59 18.15
N ASP A 208 -0.80 -4.13 19.33
CA ASP A 208 -2.19 -4.29 19.76
C ASP A 208 -2.90 -2.94 19.88
N ARG A 209 -2.21 -1.88 20.31
CA ARG A 209 -2.79 -0.52 20.38
C ARG A 209 -3.04 0.05 18.99
N VAL A 210 -2.13 -0.16 18.03
CA VAL A 210 -2.37 0.18 16.61
C VAL A 210 -3.63 -0.54 16.11
N LEU A 211 -3.69 -1.85 16.28
CA LEU A 211 -4.79 -2.69 15.77
C LEU A 211 -6.14 -2.39 16.43
N ALA A 212 -6.16 -2.10 17.74
CA ALA A 212 -7.37 -1.72 18.45
C ALA A 212 -8.00 -0.45 17.87
N ILE A 213 -7.17 0.49 17.37
CA ILE A 213 -7.63 1.72 16.72
C ILE A 213 -7.94 1.48 15.24
N SER A 214 -7.15 0.68 14.53
CA SER A 214 -7.22 0.58 13.07
C SER A 214 -8.21 -0.47 12.53
N LEU A 215 -8.43 -1.58 13.24
CA LEU A 215 -9.34 -2.65 12.79
C LEU A 215 -10.81 -2.20 12.59
N PRO A 216 -11.36 -1.26 13.39
CA PRO A 216 -12.70 -0.72 13.14
C PRO A 216 -12.84 -0.03 11.77
N PHE A 217 -11.74 0.39 11.13
CA PHE A 217 -11.77 1.09 9.85
C PHE A 217 -11.68 0.09 8.67
N PRO A 218 -12.64 0.09 7.74
CA PRO A 218 -12.69 -0.86 6.62
C PRO A 218 -11.70 -0.53 5.49
N ASN A 219 -11.06 0.63 5.53
CA ASN A 219 -10.17 1.18 4.51
C ASN A 219 -8.67 1.03 4.86
N VAL A 220 -8.30 0.02 5.64
CA VAL A 220 -6.92 -0.17 6.12
C VAL A 220 -6.28 -1.43 5.54
N LEU A 221 -5.06 -1.28 5.02
CA LEU A 221 -4.11 -2.34 4.66
C LEU A 221 -2.92 -2.31 5.65
N TYR A 222 -2.30 -3.46 5.89
CA TYR A 222 -1.13 -3.57 6.77
C TYR A 222 0.11 -4.03 6.00
N CYS A 223 1.23 -3.38 6.24
CA CYS A 223 2.56 -3.76 5.80
C CYS A 223 3.43 -3.87 7.05
N ILE A 224 4.09 -5.01 7.28
CA ILE A 224 4.81 -5.22 8.54
C ILE A 224 5.97 -4.25 8.68
N ASN A 225 6.82 -4.16 7.65
CA ASN A 225 7.99 -3.31 7.70
C ASN A 225 8.06 -2.34 6.54
N ASN A 226 8.77 -1.24 6.76
CA ASN A 226 9.35 -0.41 5.72
C ASN A 226 10.78 -0.90 5.43
N GLU A 227 11.05 -1.39 4.21
CA GLU A 227 12.41 -1.72 3.74
C GLU A 227 13.21 -2.68 4.63
N SER A 228 12.62 -3.83 4.94
CA SER A 228 13.24 -4.84 5.80
C SER A 228 14.23 -5.74 5.07
N GLY A 229 15.42 -5.90 5.66
CA GLY A 229 16.32 -7.02 5.42
C GLY A 229 16.23 -8.11 6.48
N GLU A 230 15.47 -7.89 7.55
CA GLU A 230 15.46 -8.69 8.76
C GLU A 230 14.84 -10.10 8.55
N PRO A 231 15.10 -11.05 9.47
CA PRO A 231 14.64 -12.43 9.32
C PRO A 231 13.14 -12.54 9.05
N PRO A 232 12.68 -13.40 8.12
CA PRO A 232 11.25 -13.54 7.81
C PRO A 232 10.37 -13.95 8.98
N GLU A 233 10.94 -14.62 9.99
CA GLU A 233 10.29 -15.00 11.24
C GLU A 233 9.73 -13.79 11.98
N TRP A 234 10.46 -12.66 11.98
CA TRP A 234 9.98 -11.38 12.52
C TRP A 234 8.70 -10.93 11.83
N SER A 235 8.71 -10.86 10.50
CA SER A 235 7.55 -10.41 9.73
C SER A 235 6.36 -11.34 9.89
N ARG A 236 6.61 -12.66 9.87
CA ARG A 236 5.59 -13.69 10.02
C ARG A 236 4.91 -13.64 11.39
N HIS A 237 5.66 -13.38 12.46
CA HIS A 237 5.09 -13.22 13.80
C HIS A 237 4.03 -12.10 13.84
N TRP A 238 4.38 -10.91 13.36
CA TRP A 238 3.45 -9.78 13.35
C TRP A 238 2.27 -10.00 12.41
N ALA A 239 2.49 -10.57 11.23
CA ALA A 239 1.40 -10.89 10.30
C ALA A 239 0.39 -11.87 10.90
N LYS A 240 0.85 -12.95 11.57
CA LYS A 240 -0.01 -13.88 12.29
C LYS A 240 -0.80 -13.19 13.41
N ARG A 241 -0.14 -12.30 14.16
CA ARG A 241 -0.81 -11.52 15.22
C ARG A 241 -1.92 -10.63 14.65
N ILE A 242 -1.68 -9.95 13.53
CA ILE A 242 -2.69 -9.11 12.86
C ILE A 242 -3.90 -9.95 12.46
N HIS A 243 -3.69 -11.09 11.82
CA HIS A 243 -4.78 -12.00 11.45
C HIS A 243 -5.57 -12.50 12.65
N GLN A 244 -4.87 -12.86 13.73
CA GLN A 244 -5.52 -13.26 14.97
C GLN A 244 -6.39 -12.13 15.54
N ARG A 245 -5.84 -10.92 15.70
CA ARG A 245 -6.56 -9.76 16.24
C ARG A 245 -7.73 -9.34 15.35
N ALA A 246 -7.57 -9.41 14.03
CA ALA A 246 -8.63 -9.14 13.08
C ALA A 246 -9.79 -10.14 13.25
N LYS A 247 -9.47 -11.44 13.34
CA LYS A 247 -10.46 -12.49 13.58
C LYS A 247 -11.18 -12.30 14.92
N GLU A 248 -10.46 -11.95 15.99
CA GLU A 248 -11.03 -11.62 17.30
C GLU A 248 -11.98 -10.40 17.23
N HIS A 249 -11.68 -9.45 16.33
CA HIS A 249 -12.52 -8.29 16.03
C HIS A 249 -13.67 -8.59 15.05
N GLY A 250 -13.77 -9.81 14.51
CA GLY A 250 -14.78 -10.16 13.51
C GLY A 250 -14.53 -9.54 12.13
N ALA A 251 -13.27 -9.27 11.78
CA ALA A 251 -12.84 -8.66 10.53
C ALA A 251 -11.77 -9.52 9.83
N THR A 252 -11.63 -9.32 8.52
CA THR A 252 -10.49 -9.84 7.76
C THR A 252 -9.42 -8.75 7.62
N ALA A 253 -8.14 -9.05 7.83
CA ALA A 253 -7.04 -8.10 7.59
C ALA A 253 -6.27 -8.45 6.32
N GLN A 254 -5.85 -7.42 5.58
CA GLN A 254 -4.99 -7.57 4.42
C GLN A 254 -3.56 -7.21 4.81
N VAL A 255 -2.61 -8.13 4.62
CA VAL A 255 -1.25 -8.04 5.18
C VAL A 255 -0.18 -8.32 4.13
N THR A 256 0.88 -7.53 4.14
CA THR A 256 2.11 -7.75 3.34
C THR A 256 3.37 -7.44 4.16
N ASP A 257 4.54 -7.63 3.58
CA ASP A 257 5.82 -7.09 4.08
C ASP A 257 6.61 -6.42 2.94
N MET A 258 7.32 -5.32 3.23
CA MET A 258 8.17 -4.65 2.26
C MET A 258 9.64 -5.03 2.48
N ARG A 259 10.18 -5.85 1.57
CA ARG A 259 11.60 -6.22 1.59
C ARG A 259 12.45 -5.13 0.98
N ARG A 260 13.66 -4.93 1.52
CA ARG A 260 14.59 -3.86 1.10
C ARG A 260 15.24 -4.09 -0.26
N ARG A 261 15.56 -5.34 -0.58
CA ARG A 261 16.30 -5.71 -1.80
C ARG A 261 15.63 -5.10 -3.04
N GLU A 262 16.34 -4.25 -3.78
CA GLU A 262 15.74 -3.51 -4.91
C GLU A 262 15.28 -4.42 -6.05
N ASP A 263 15.98 -5.53 -6.27
CA ASP A 263 15.53 -6.57 -7.19
C ASP A 263 14.33 -7.33 -6.61
N ILE A 264 13.12 -6.94 -7.03
CA ILE A 264 11.85 -7.54 -6.63
C ILE A 264 11.67 -9.00 -7.03
N THR A 265 12.57 -9.55 -7.85
CA THR A 265 12.59 -10.97 -8.26
C THR A 265 13.51 -11.84 -7.41
N HIS A 266 14.30 -11.20 -6.54
CA HIS A 266 15.23 -11.88 -5.64
C HIS A 266 14.50 -12.78 -4.63
N ALA A 267 15.14 -13.88 -4.24
CA ALA A 267 14.55 -14.91 -3.37
C ALA A 267 14.04 -14.36 -2.02
N THR A 268 14.60 -13.26 -1.52
CA THR A 268 14.12 -12.59 -0.30
C THR A 268 12.68 -12.14 -0.40
N HIS A 269 12.20 -11.74 -1.59
CA HIS A 269 10.80 -11.35 -1.81
C HIS A 269 9.85 -12.55 -1.83
N ARG A 270 10.36 -13.74 -2.15
CA ARG A 270 9.58 -14.98 -2.14
C ARG A 270 9.07 -15.35 -0.75
N THR A 271 9.72 -14.85 0.31
CA THR A 271 9.20 -14.99 1.68
C THR A 271 7.82 -14.37 1.86
N VAL A 272 7.48 -13.35 1.05
CA VAL A 272 6.15 -12.75 0.96
C VAL A 272 5.29 -13.45 -0.10
N TYR A 273 5.89 -13.76 -1.26
CA TYR A 273 5.14 -14.33 -2.39
C TYR A 273 4.75 -15.81 -2.19
N ASP A 274 5.47 -16.61 -1.42
CA ASP A 274 5.18 -18.04 -1.28
C ASP A 274 4.18 -18.31 -0.14
N ASP A 275 4.23 -17.48 0.91
CA ASP A 275 3.41 -17.64 2.11
C ASP A 275 2.04 -16.95 1.95
N THR A 276 1.20 -17.57 1.11
CA THR A 276 -0.15 -17.09 0.74
C THR A 276 -1.15 -17.11 1.90
N GLU A 277 -0.91 -17.91 2.93
CA GLU A 277 -1.75 -17.93 4.14
C GLU A 277 -1.51 -16.70 5.01
N VAL A 278 -0.27 -16.21 5.05
CA VAL A 278 0.13 -15.07 5.89
C VAL A 278 0.04 -13.75 5.14
N TYR A 279 0.46 -13.68 3.88
CA TYR A 279 0.49 -12.45 3.11
C TYR A 279 -0.55 -12.45 2.01
N THR A 280 -1.54 -11.56 2.13
CA THR A 280 -2.70 -11.51 1.25
C THR A 280 -2.50 -10.61 0.03
N PHE A 281 -1.41 -9.83 -0.01
CA PHE A 281 -0.99 -9.05 -1.16
C PHE A 281 0.53 -8.91 -1.21
N ALA A 282 1.07 -8.55 -2.36
CA ALA A 282 2.50 -8.32 -2.58
C ALA A 282 2.82 -6.82 -2.61
N ASP A 283 4.02 -6.44 -2.15
CA ASP A 283 4.56 -5.08 -2.29
C ASP A 283 5.83 -5.09 -3.16
N VAL A 284 5.86 -4.21 -4.16
CA VAL A 284 6.99 -4.07 -5.11
C VAL A 284 7.54 -2.64 -5.11
N SER A 285 7.40 -1.92 -3.99
CA SER A 285 7.77 -0.50 -3.88
C SER A 285 9.24 -0.24 -4.19
N GLN A 286 10.12 -1.21 -3.96
CA GLN A 286 11.55 -1.08 -4.25
C GLN A 286 11.91 -1.15 -5.74
N ASN A 287 10.97 -1.55 -6.62
CA ASN A 287 11.22 -1.58 -8.07
C ASN A 287 11.49 -0.20 -8.69
N THR A 288 11.21 0.88 -7.95
CA THR A 288 11.45 2.27 -8.40
C THR A 288 12.78 2.84 -7.90
N GLY A 289 13.54 2.03 -7.15
CA GLY A 289 14.83 2.36 -6.57
C GLY A 289 15.90 2.73 -7.60
N ASN A 290 16.98 3.34 -7.11
CA ASN A 290 18.00 3.98 -7.93
C ASN A 290 18.98 3.00 -8.60
N GLN A 291 19.01 1.74 -8.18
CA GLN A 291 19.86 0.73 -8.81
C GLN A 291 19.29 0.28 -10.16
N ILE A 292 17.98 0.43 -10.39
CA ILE A 292 17.35 0.05 -11.65
C ILE A 292 17.35 1.24 -12.62
N ARG A 293 18.44 1.37 -13.37
CA ARG A 293 18.65 2.40 -14.40
C ARG A 293 18.23 1.97 -15.81
N ASP A 294 17.40 0.94 -15.92
CA ASP A 294 16.79 0.53 -17.17
C ASP A 294 15.27 0.47 -17.01
N ARG A 295 14.59 1.33 -17.75
CA ARG A 295 13.13 1.42 -17.75
C ARG A 295 12.45 0.13 -18.22
N ARG A 296 13.07 -0.63 -19.14
CA ARG A 296 12.55 -1.89 -19.66
C ARG A 296 12.62 -2.95 -18.58
N LEU A 297 13.75 -3.03 -17.87
CA LEU A 297 13.92 -3.93 -16.74
C LEU A 297 12.90 -3.65 -15.63
N GLN A 298 12.62 -2.38 -15.30
CA GLN A 298 11.58 -2.02 -14.32
C GLN A 298 10.21 -2.58 -14.72
N TYR A 299 9.80 -2.48 -15.98
CA TYR A 299 8.51 -3.01 -16.44
C TYR A 299 8.49 -4.54 -16.44
N ARG A 300 9.53 -5.20 -16.99
CA ARG A 300 9.61 -6.67 -17.05
C ARG A 300 9.59 -7.31 -15.68
N ARG A 301 10.29 -6.75 -14.69
CA ARG A 301 10.27 -7.27 -13.32
C ARG A 301 8.87 -7.27 -12.69
N LEU A 302 8.05 -6.26 -12.99
CA LEU A 302 6.64 -6.24 -12.54
C LEU A 302 5.84 -7.37 -13.18
N LEU A 303 6.05 -7.62 -14.47
CA LEU A 303 5.41 -8.72 -15.20
C LEU A 303 5.90 -10.09 -14.71
N GLU A 304 7.18 -10.22 -14.37
CA GLU A 304 7.76 -11.43 -13.80
C GLU A 304 7.16 -11.74 -12.42
N VAL A 305 7.00 -10.73 -11.56
CA VAL A 305 6.29 -10.91 -10.28
C VAL A 305 4.85 -11.32 -10.51
N ARG A 306 4.12 -10.68 -11.44
CA ARG A 306 2.75 -11.12 -11.75
C ARG A 306 2.68 -12.55 -12.27
N LYS A 307 3.60 -12.94 -13.16
CA LYS A 307 3.71 -14.31 -13.66
C LYS A 307 3.99 -15.29 -12.53
N TYR A 308 4.86 -14.92 -11.59
CA TYR A 308 5.16 -15.72 -10.40
C TYR A 308 3.92 -15.93 -9.52
N LEU A 309 3.07 -14.91 -9.41
CA LEU A 309 1.83 -14.94 -8.62
C LEU A 309 0.64 -15.57 -9.34
N ALA A 310 0.80 -16.10 -10.56
CA ALA A 310 -0.32 -16.55 -11.38
C ALA A 310 -1.11 -17.74 -10.79
N ASP A 311 -0.46 -18.60 -10.00
CA ASP A 311 -1.11 -19.75 -9.35
C ASP A 311 -1.90 -19.33 -8.08
N ALA A 312 -1.58 -18.17 -7.51
CA ALA A 312 -2.31 -17.57 -6.39
C ALA A 312 -2.45 -16.05 -6.60
N PRO A 313 -3.29 -15.62 -7.57
CA PRO A 313 -3.44 -14.21 -7.93
C PRO A 313 -3.92 -13.38 -6.75
N ARG A 314 -3.26 -12.25 -6.53
CA ARG A 314 -3.61 -11.30 -5.48
C ARG A 314 -3.07 -9.91 -5.81
N PRO A 315 -3.49 -8.86 -5.09
CA PRO A 315 -3.07 -7.50 -5.40
C PRO A 315 -1.54 -7.33 -5.29
N VAL A 316 -1.01 -6.47 -6.17
CA VAL A 316 0.40 -6.05 -6.13
C VAL A 316 0.45 -4.55 -5.97
N ASN A 317 0.94 -4.09 -4.82
CA ASN A 317 0.99 -2.68 -4.45
C ASN A 317 2.37 -2.08 -4.69
N ASN A 318 2.40 -0.80 -5.02
CA ASN A 318 3.58 0.04 -4.96
C ASN A 318 3.24 1.38 -4.29
N VAL A 319 3.92 1.68 -3.19
CA VAL A 319 3.73 2.91 -2.39
C VAL A 319 4.84 3.95 -2.56
N LYS A 320 5.85 3.66 -3.39
CA LYS A 320 7.04 4.50 -3.57
C LYS A 320 7.34 4.65 -5.05
N ILE A 321 6.89 5.76 -5.64
CA ILE A 321 7.45 6.24 -6.90
C ILE A 321 8.36 7.42 -6.64
N TYR A 322 9.65 7.17 -6.81
CA TYR A 322 10.67 8.22 -6.85
C TYR A 322 10.71 8.90 -8.21
N ASN A 323 10.95 10.20 -8.21
CA ASN A 323 11.09 11.08 -9.36
C ASN A 323 12.50 11.10 -9.97
N ASP A 324 13.43 10.30 -9.44
CA ASP A 324 14.77 10.17 -10.02
C ASP A 324 14.77 9.41 -11.36
N ASN A 325 15.92 9.46 -12.05
CA ASN A 325 16.16 8.80 -13.32
C ASN A 325 15.14 9.24 -14.40
N PHE A 326 14.33 8.30 -14.89
CA PHE A 326 13.34 8.49 -15.96
C PHE A 326 12.07 9.25 -15.54
N GLY A 327 12.08 9.93 -14.39
CA GLY A 327 10.95 10.70 -13.88
C GLY A 327 9.84 9.86 -13.20
N GLY A 328 9.05 10.54 -12.37
CA GLY A 328 7.96 9.93 -11.61
C GLY A 328 6.76 9.57 -12.49
N ALA A 329 6.37 10.43 -13.44
CA ALA A 329 5.22 10.17 -14.30
C ALA A 329 5.38 8.90 -15.16
N PRO A 330 6.52 8.66 -15.84
CA PRO A 330 6.74 7.42 -16.59
C PRO A 330 6.75 6.17 -15.72
N LYS A 331 7.29 6.25 -14.49
CA LYS A 331 7.22 5.13 -13.51
C LYS A 331 5.79 4.86 -13.06
N PHE A 332 5.01 5.91 -12.84
CA PHE A 332 3.60 5.80 -12.46
C PHE A 332 2.79 5.10 -13.55
N LEU A 333 2.98 5.50 -14.81
CA LEU A 333 2.33 4.86 -15.95
C LEU A 333 2.74 3.39 -16.08
N ARG A 334 4.04 3.08 -15.94
CA ARG A 334 4.53 1.69 -15.96
C ARG A 334 3.88 0.80 -14.93
N ASN A 335 3.77 1.28 -13.68
CA ASN A 335 3.12 0.51 -12.62
C ASN A 335 1.65 0.21 -12.97
N VAL A 336 0.91 1.23 -13.43
CA VAL A 336 -0.49 1.08 -13.83
C VAL A 336 -0.64 0.08 -14.97
N PHE A 337 0.15 0.21 -16.03
CA PHE A 337 0.05 -0.65 -17.22
C PHE A 337 0.73 -2.01 -17.07
N ALA A 338 1.53 -2.21 -16.01
CA ALA A 338 1.94 -3.54 -15.58
C ALA A 338 0.83 -4.25 -14.76
N GLY A 339 -0.33 -3.62 -14.57
CA GLY A 339 -1.46 -4.21 -13.86
C GLY A 339 -1.29 -4.24 -12.34
N LEU A 340 -0.59 -3.28 -11.75
CA LEU A 340 -0.54 -3.17 -10.28
C LEU A 340 -1.88 -2.69 -9.72
N ALA A 341 -2.19 -3.13 -8.51
CA ALA A 341 -3.39 -2.76 -7.76
C ALA A 341 -3.28 -1.36 -7.14
N SER A 342 -2.05 -0.91 -6.88
CA SER A 342 -1.76 0.42 -6.38
C SER A 342 -0.54 1.06 -7.04
N THR A 343 -0.56 2.38 -7.08
CA THR A 343 0.61 3.19 -7.43
C THR A 343 0.57 4.54 -6.70
N ARG A 344 1.68 4.94 -6.08
CA ARG A 344 1.73 6.15 -5.26
C ARG A 344 3.06 6.90 -5.42
N PHE A 345 3.01 8.22 -5.57
CA PHE A 345 4.19 9.08 -5.52
C PHE A 345 4.81 9.13 -4.13
N HIS A 346 6.13 8.97 -4.05
CA HIS A 346 6.88 9.06 -2.80
C HIS A 346 6.88 10.48 -2.24
N ARG A 347 7.02 10.60 -0.90
CA ARG A 347 7.12 11.90 -0.21
C ARG A 347 8.34 12.70 -0.70
N PRO A 348 8.42 14.00 -0.42
CA PRO A 348 9.59 14.79 -0.75
C PRO A 348 10.83 14.24 -0.04
N VAL A 349 11.91 14.10 -0.81
CA VAL A 349 13.23 13.71 -0.29
C VAL A 349 14.25 14.59 -0.99
N PRO A 350 14.94 15.50 -0.29
CA PRO A 350 15.93 16.38 -0.90
C PRO A 350 16.98 15.59 -1.70
N TRP A 351 17.17 15.95 -2.97
CA TRP A 351 18.12 15.27 -3.86
C TRP A 351 18.53 16.17 -5.03
N ASN A 352 19.83 16.38 -5.22
CA ASN A 352 20.41 17.15 -6.34
C ASN A 352 19.72 18.50 -6.62
N GLY A 353 19.46 19.31 -5.58
CA GLY A 353 18.83 20.63 -5.73
C GLY A 353 17.31 20.60 -6.00
N GLY A 354 16.69 19.41 -5.95
CA GLY A 354 15.24 19.23 -6.04
C GLY A 354 14.74 18.14 -5.09
N SER A 355 13.64 17.47 -5.46
CA SER A 355 13.06 16.37 -4.68
C SER A 355 13.08 15.07 -5.47
N ARG A 356 13.51 13.98 -4.80
CA ARG A 356 13.45 12.61 -5.30
C ARG A 356 12.04 12.02 -5.26
N GLY A 357 11.05 12.68 -4.66
CA GLY A 357 9.66 12.25 -4.66
C GLY A 357 8.72 13.39 -5.04
N LEU A 358 7.71 13.10 -5.86
CA LEU A 358 6.76 14.11 -6.34
C LEU A 358 5.67 14.45 -5.32
N ALA A 359 5.51 13.64 -4.27
CA ALA A 359 4.52 13.86 -3.23
C ALA A 359 3.11 14.08 -3.80
N LEU A 360 2.38 15.09 -3.32
CA LEU A 360 1.13 15.57 -3.90
C LEU A 360 1.31 16.94 -4.61
N SER A 361 2.46 17.15 -5.25
CA SER A 361 2.72 18.34 -6.08
C SER A 361 1.69 18.53 -7.20
N ASP A 362 1.64 19.72 -7.79
CA ASP A 362 0.75 20.01 -8.94
C ASP A 362 0.95 19.03 -10.11
N GLU A 363 2.19 18.58 -10.32
CA GLU A 363 2.49 17.56 -11.33
C GLU A 363 1.85 16.21 -10.96
N ALA A 364 2.04 15.75 -9.73
CA ALA A 364 1.41 14.52 -9.23
C ALA A 364 -0.12 14.59 -9.34
N GLN A 365 -0.73 15.70 -8.93
CA GLN A 365 -2.18 15.90 -9.03
C GLN A 365 -2.68 15.85 -10.47
N ARG A 366 -1.95 16.46 -11.42
CA ARG A 366 -2.29 16.38 -12.85
C ARG A 366 -2.24 14.93 -13.35
N ILE A 367 -1.20 14.18 -12.98
CA ILE A 367 -1.04 12.77 -13.36
C ILE A 367 -2.17 11.92 -12.78
N LEU A 368 -2.49 12.09 -11.49
CA LEU A 368 -3.58 11.38 -10.82
C LEU A 368 -4.92 11.61 -11.53
N ARG A 369 -5.25 12.88 -11.86
CA ARG A 369 -6.48 13.20 -12.59
C ARG A 369 -6.54 12.49 -13.93
N ARG A 370 -5.44 12.51 -14.69
CA ARG A 370 -5.39 11.96 -16.05
C ARG A 370 -5.49 10.44 -16.05
N VAL A 371 -4.72 9.77 -15.20
CA VAL A 371 -4.79 8.31 -15.06
C VAL A 371 -6.18 7.89 -14.56
N ARG A 372 -6.77 8.59 -13.59
CA ARG A 372 -8.13 8.29 -13.14
C ARG A 372 -9.16 8.48 -14.25
N THR A 373 -9.13 9.59 -14.97
CA THR A 373 -10.03 9.85 -16.11
C THR A 373 -9.89 8.78 -17.18
N PHE A 374 -8.65 8.41 -17.52
CA PHE A 374 -8.40 7.37 -18.52
C PHE A 374 -8.91 6.01 -18.05
N THR A 375 -8.52 5.55 -16.86
CA THR A 375 -8.94 4.23 -16.33
C THR A 375 -10.44 4.11 -16.09
N ASN A 376 -11.14 5.22 -15.84
CA ASN A 376 -12.61 5.25 -15.73
C ASN A 376 -13.33 5.25 -17.09
N SER A 377 -12.62 5.44 -18.21
CA SER A 377 -13.23 5.51 -19.55
C SER A 377 -13.43 4.15 -20.22
N LEU A 378 -13.06 3.06 -19.54
CA LEU A 378 -13.09 1.68 -20.01
C LEU A 378 -13.24 0.71 -18.81
N ASP A 379 -13.54 -0.56 -19.06
CA ASP A 379 -13.60 -1.57 -17.98
C ASP A 379 -12.17 -2.04 -17.65
N TRP A 380 -11.43 -1.19 -16.93
CA TRP A 380 -10.03 -1.38 -16.59
C TRP A 380 -9.76 -2.70 -15.87
N PHE A 381 -10.68 -3.12 -15.00
CA PHE A 381 -10.52 -4.30 -14.16
C PHE A 381 -10.72 -5.62 -14.91
N ALA A 382 -11.21 -5.57 -16.15
CA ALA A 382 -11.27 -6.73 -17.06
C ALA A 382 -10.02 -6.88 -17.93
N LEU A 383 -9.06 -5.95 -17.86
CA LEU A 383 -7.83 -5.97 -18.65
C LEU A 383 -6.72 -6.77 -17.96
N GLU A 384 -5.83 -7.32 -18.77
CA GLU A 384 -4.57 -7.93 -18.32
C GLU A 384 -3.38 -7.32 -19.06
N PRO A 385 -2.16 -7.31 -18.46
CA PRO A 385 -0.97 -6.91 -19.19
C PRO A 385 -0.71 -7.87 -20.36
N ARG A 386 -0.59 -7.34 -21.59
CA ARG A 386 -0.43 -8.11 -22.83
C ARG A 386 0.74 -7.63 -23.69
N PRO A 387 1.97 -7.56 -23.16
CA PRO A 387 3.13 -7.14 -23.97
C PRO A 387 3.37 -8.05 -25.18
N ASP A 388 2.88 -9.29 -25.16
CA ASP A 388 2.94 -10.26 -26.26
C ASP A 388 2.20 -9.81 -27.53
N LEU A 389 1.28 -8.85 -27.42
CA LEU A 389 0.56 -8.28 -28.56
C LEU A 389 1.27 -7.06 -29.17
N LEU A 390 2.40 -6.64 -28.62
CA LEU A 390 3.20 -5.54 -29.16
C LEU A 390 4.42 -6.08 -29.91
N SER A 391 4.82 -5.38 -30.98
CA SER A 391 6.11 -5.67 -31.64
C SER A 391 7.31 -5.50 -30.71
N HIS A 392 7.20 -4.63 -29.71
CA HIS A 392 8.18 -4.42 -28.65
C HIS A 392 7.54 -3.74 -27.43
N ASP A 393 8.18 -3.84 -26.27
CA ASP A 393 7.78 -3.19 -25.01
C ASP A 393 8.67 -1.96 -24.67
N GLU A 394 9.45 -1.48 -25.64
CA GLU A 394 10.39 -0.38 -25.48
C GLU A 394 9.66 0.96 -25.28
N GLY A 395 9.30 1.24 -24.03
CA GLY A 395 8.60 2.47 -23.68
C GLY A 395 7.11 2.47 -24.01
N VAL A 396 6.56 1.30 -24.37
CA VAL A 396 5.14 1.12 -24.66
C VAL A 396 4.62 -0.07 -23.87
N TYR A 397 3.52 0.14 -23.15
CA TYR A 397 2.93 -0.85 -22.25
C TYR A 397 1.48 -1.09 -22.64
N LEU A 398 1.01 -2.32 -22.57
CA LEU A 398 -0.34 -2.70 -23.00
C LEU A 398 -1.08 -3.45 -21.90
N MET A 399 -2.28 -2.94 -21.58
CA MET A 399 -3.34 -3.68 -20.89
C MET A 399 -4.43 -3.98 -21.92
N ALA A 400 -4.88 -5.22 -22.04
CA ALA A 400 -5.88 -5.59 -23.04
C ALA A 400 -6.87 -6.65 -22.55
N GLN A 401 -8.09 -6.55 -23.08
CA GLN A 401 -9.06 -7.64 -23.16
C GLN A 401 -9.30 -7.89 -24.65
N PRO A 402 -8.56 -8.81 -25.27
CA PRO A 402 -8.61 -9.03 -26.71
C PRO A 402 -10.04 -9.19 -27.23
N GLY A 403 -10.32 -8.51 -28.34
CA GLY A 403 -11.65 -8.46 -28.96
C GLY A 403 -12.63 -7.46 -28.35
N ARG A 404 -12.27 -6.73 -27.28
CA ARG A 404 -13.15 -5.69 -26.69
C ARG A 404 -12.47 -4.34 -26.54
N GLN A 405 -11.32 -4.31 -25.86
CA GLN A 405 -10.68 -3.05 -25.44
C GLN A 405 -9.17 -3.24 -25.24
N TYR A 406 -8.40 -2.22 -25.62
CA TYR A 406 -6.95 -2.15 -25.49
C TYR A 406 -6.57 -0.77 -24.96
N ALA A 407 -5.71 -0.75 -23.96
CA ALA A 407 -5.14 0.45 -23.37
C ALA A 407 -3.63 0.40 -23.53
N LEU A 408 -3.07 1.39 -24.22
CA LEU A 408 -1.62 1.55 -24.36
C LEU A 408 -1.14 2.75 -23.57
N GLY A 409 0.03 2.62 -22.92
CA GLY A 409 0.73 3.71 -22.26
C GLY A 409 2.11 3.91 -22.90
N PHE A 410 2.43 5.14 -23.27
CA PHE A 410 3.70 5.52 -23.89
C PHE A 410 4.53 6.37 -22.93
N ASP A 411 5.74 5.92 -22.63
CA ASP A 411 6.71 6.56 -21.73
C ASP A 411 7.58 7.64 -22.41
N GLY A 412 7.09 8.12 -23.56
CA GLY A 412 7.67 9.14 -24.42
C GLY A 412 7.01 9.06 -25.79
N SER A 413 7.49 9.87 -26.73
CA SER A 413 7.08 9.77 -28.13
C SER A 413 7.53 8.42 -28.70
N GLY A 414 6.71 7.80 -29.54
CA GLY A 414 7.07 6.50 -30.10
C GLY A 414 6.05 5.94 -31.06
N SER A 415 6.39 4.77 -31.60
CA SER A 415 5.51 3.97 -32.43
C SER A 415 5.62 2.50 -32.05
N VAL A 416 4.54 1.74 -32.22
CA VAL A 416 4.51 0.31 -31.99
C VAL A 416 3.55 -0.34 -32.97
N GLU A 417 3.80 -1.59 -33.35
CA GLU A 417 2.78 -2.41 -34.03
C GLU A 417 1.99 -3.19 -32.97
N LEU A 418 0.66 -3.06 -32.99
CA LEU A 418 -0.27 -3.79 -32.16
C LEU A 418 -0.89 -4.95 -32.96
N ASP A 419 -0.89 -6.14 -32.39
CA ASP A 419 -1.70 -7.27 -32.85
C ASP A 419 -3.15 -7.10 -32.37
N ALA A 420 -3.98 -6.47 -33.20
CA ALA A 420 -5.40 -6.24 -32.98
C ALA A 420 -6.29 -7.26 -33.73
N ARG A 421 -5.74 -8.40 -34.18
CA ARG A 421 -6.49 -9.42 -34.96
C ARG A 421 -7.72 -9.96 -34.25
N ALA A 422 -7.74 -9.93 -32.91
CA ALA A 422 -8.88 -10.39 -32.13
C ALA A 422 -10.09 -9.43 -32.17
N LEU A 423 -9.94 -8.21 -32.71
CA LEU A 423 -11.06 -7.29 -32.88
C LEU A 423 -12.15 -7.90 -33.80
N PRO A 424 -13.43 -7.86 -33.41
CA PRO A 424 -14.53 -8.38 -34.24
C PRO A 424 -14.84 -7.49 -35.46
N GLY A 425 -14.31 -6.27 -35.48
CA GLY A 425 -14.53 -5.26 -36.51
C GLY A 425 -13.79 -3.96 -36.14
N PRO A 426 -13.97 -2.89 -36.91
CA PRO A 426 -13.23 -1.66 -36.67
C PRO A 426 -13.60 -1.00 -35.33
N ALA A 427 -12.59 -0.73 -34.51
CA ALA A 427 -12.69 -0.11 -33.19
C ALA A 427 -12.30 1.38 -33.23
N GLN A 428 -12.78 2.16 -32.26
CA GLN A 428 -12.41 3.57 -32.13
C GLN A 428 -11.08 3.72 -31.37
N LEU A 429 -10.14 4.48 -31.93
CA LEU A 429 -8.92 4.92 -31.25
C LEU A 429 -9.10 6.34 -30.70
N ARG A 430 -8.71 6.56 -29.45
CA ARG A 430 -8.60 7.87 -28.82
C ARG A 430 -7.29 7.98 -28.08
N TRP A 431 -6.66 9.15 -28.14
CA TRP A 431 -5.41 9.46 -27.47
C TRP A 431 -5.66 10.45 -26.33
N MET A 432 -5.01 10.27 -25.19
CA MET A 432 -4.94 11.26 -24.11
C MET A 432 -3.48 11.66 -23.90
N LYS A 433 -3.19 12.96 -24.03
CA LYS A 433 -1.86 13.48 -23.66
C LYS A 433 -1.79 13.56 -22.14
N MET A 434 -0.73 13.04 -21.56
CA MET A 434 -0.51 13.14 -20.12
C MET A 434 -0.10 14.55 -19.68
N GLY A 435 0.13 15.50 -20.60
CA GLY A 435 0.62 16.86 -20.34
C GLY A 435 -0.47 17.89 -20.05
N ASP A 436 -1.59 17.85 -20.79
CA ASP A 436 -2.79 18.69 -20.63
C ASP A 436 -4.02 17.85 -20.22
N GLY A 437 -4.13 16.61 -20.67
CA GLY A 437 -5.25 15.70 -20.40
C GLY A 437 -6.32 15.70 -21.50
N GLU A 438 -6.05 16.34 -22.64
CA GLU A 438 -7.00 16.42 -23.75
C GLU A 438 -7.12 15.08 -24.48
N TRP A 439 -8.36 14.74 -24.87
CA TRP A 439 -8.64 13.60 -25.73
C TRP A 439 -8.61 13.99 -27.19
N ILE A 440 -7.86 13.26 -28.00
CA ILE A 440 -7.76 13.42 -29.45
C ILE A 440 -8.34 12.18 -30.14
N ASP A 441 -9.18 12.39 -31.15
CA ASP A 441 -9.67 11.32 -32.01
C ASP A 441 -8.53 10.77 -32.87
N GLY A 442 -8.22 9.48 -32.72
CA GLY A 442 -7.21 8.77 -33.51
C GLY A 442 -7.78 8.00 -34.70
N GLY A 443 -9.09 8.12 -34.98
CA GLY A 443 -9.77 7.43 -36.06
C GLY A 443 -10.13 5.97 -35.72
N ARG A 444 -10.21 5.13 -36.76
CA ARG A 444 -10.60 3.72 -36.63
C ARG A 444 -9.39 2.79 -36.73
N VAL A 445 -9.40 1.75 -35.91
CA VAL A 445 -8.42 0.65 -35.92
C VAL A 445 -9.13 -0.58 -36.45
N GLU A 446 -8.67 -1.06 -37.60
CA GLU A 446 -9.18 -2.29 -38.22
C GLU A 446 -8.59 -3.53 -37.55
N PRO A 447 -9.27 -4.70 -37.59
CA PRO A 447 -8.68 -5.96 -37.19
C PRO A 447 -7.43 -6.27 -38.02
N GLY A 448 -6.30 -6.56 -37.37
CA GLY A 448 -5.04 -6.82 -38.05
C GLY A 448 -3.82 -6.42 -37.22
N ARG A 449 -2.65 -6.38 -37.87
CA ARG A 449 -1.46 -5.72 -37.33
C ARG A 449 -1.55 -4.23 -37.66
N VAL A 450 -1.54 -3.40 -36.63
CA VAL A 450 -1.79 -1.95 -36.77
C VAL A 450 -0.63 -1.16 -36.20
N SER A 451 -0.06 -0.29 -37.04
CA SER A 451 0.98 0.65 -36.60
C SER A 451 0.33 1.84 -35.88
N LEU A 452 0.71 2.02 -34.63
CA LEU A 452 0.29 3.14 -33.79
C LEU A 452 1.49 4.07 -33.59
N LYS A 453 1.26 5.38 -33.69
CA LYS A 453 2.28 6.40 -33.45
C LYS A 453 1.69 7.51 -32.58
N THR A 454 2.43 7.95 -31.57
CA THR A 454 2.01 9.08 -30.72
C THR A 454 1.79 10.33 -31.57
N PRO A 455 0.75 11.14 -31.30
CA PRO A 455 0.45 12.33 -32.09
C PRO A 455 1.59 13.37 -32.14
N GLU A 456 2.30 13.53 -31.03
CA GLU A 456 3.39 14.49 -30.85
C GLU A 456 4.28 14.06 -29.67
N ASP A 457 5.25 14.90 -29.31
CA ASP A 457 6.15 14.62 -28.21
C ASP A 457 5.47 14.65 -26.83
N GLY A 458 5.86 13.69 -25.99
CA GLY A 458 5.43 13.61 -24.61
C GLY A 458 4.91 12.24 -24.20
N LEU A 459 4.28 12.20 -23.04
CA LEU A 459 3.67 10.99 -22.48
C LEU A 459 2.22 10.86 -22.96
N TRP A 460 1.83 9.66 -23.39
CA TRP A 460 0.52 9.41 -23.99
C TRP A 460 -0.14 8.16 -23.45
N MET A 461 -1.47 8.16 -23.41
CA MET A 461 -2.26 6.94 -23.30
C MET A 461 -3.17 6.82 -24.52
N ALA A 462 -3.33 5.62 -25.07
CA ALA A 462 -4.25 5.33 -26.15
C ALA A 462 -5.30 4.32 -25.70
N LEU A 463 -6.55 4.60 -26.04
CA LEU A 463 -7.69 3.72 -25.84
C LEU A 463 -8.22 3.27 -27.20
N ILE A 464 -8.23 1.96 -27.43
CA ILE A 464 -8.90 1.32 -28.56
C ILE A 464 -10.09 0.53 -28.01
N GLN A 465 -11.30 0.84 -28.45
CA GLN A 465 -12.51 0.21 -27.93
C GLN A 465 -13.52 -0.07 -29.04
N VAL A 466 -14.08 -1.28 -29.03
CA VAL A 466 -15.22 -1.64 -29.89
C VAL A 466 -16.43 -0.83 -29.41
N ARG A 467 -17.09 -0.11 -30.31
CA ARG A 467 -18.30 0.67 -29.99
C ARG A 467 -19.48 -0.23 -29.67
#